data_AF-A0A6N9TZ35-F1
#
_entry.id   AF-A0A6N9TZ35-F1
#
_cell.length_a   1.000
_cell.length_b   1.000
_cell.length_c   1.000
_cell.angle_alpha   90.00
_cell.angle_beta   90.00
_cell.angle_gamma   90.00
#
_symmetry.space_group_name_H-M   'P 1'
#
loop_
_entity.id
_entity.type
_entity.pdbx_description
1 polymer ?
#
loop_
_entity_poly.entity_id
_entity_poly.type
_entity_poly.pdbx_seq_one_letter_code
_entity_poly.pdbx_strand_id
1 'polypeptide(L)'
;MREPISSYPLVRVRGDGRQVVSQAGAVLLLETVRKTGLDQAMSAALAPWRKPRAVHDPGKNLLDLALAVAMGGDCLADVGMLRAEPAVFGPVASDPTVSRLIDTLAASGEKALQAIRSARAEVRQCVWRLAGRAAPDAGGTVTVDLDGVLVIAHSDKEDAAPTWKRTYGHHPLMGFVDHGPSGTGEPVAALLRPGNAGSNTASDHITAAQLALAQLPKKYRRGRRTLIRTDSAGGTHDFVAWLAQRGRWLSYSVGMTVTEQVHSRVLQVPASAWTAAVETGGEIRDGAWVAELTGDVLDGWPGGMRLIVRKERPHPGAQLRLTDADGMRLTCFATNTAGRPIAEL
;
A
#
# COMPACT_ATOMS: atom_id res chain seq x y z
N MET A 1 38.50 3.68 -9.16
CA MET A 1 37.07 3.30 -9.23
C MET A 1 36.35 4.52 -9.76
N ARG A 2 35.89 4.52 -11.02
CA ARG A 2 35.14 5.68 -11.56
C ARG A 2 33.80 5.72 -10.84
N GLU A 3 33.41 6.88 -10.32
CA GLU A 3 32.08 7.06 -9.73
C GLU A 3 31.01 6.60 -10.74
N PRO A 4 29.96 5.89 -10.29
CA PRO A 4 28.87 5.51 -11.20
C PRO A 4 28.27 6.78 -11.80
N ILE A 5 28.23 6.84 -13.13
CA ILE A 5 27.56 7.92 -13.85
C ILE A 5 26.06 7.78 -13.57
N SER A 6 25.47 8.74 -12.86
CA SER A 6 24.01 8.79 -12.63
C SER A 6 23.25 8.78 -13.96
N SER A 7 22.06 8.16 -13.98
CA SER A 7 21.21 8.11 -15.19
C SER A 7 20.74 9.49 -15.66
N TYR A 8 20.82 10.51 -14.80
CA TYR A 8 20.33 11.86 -15.06
C TYR A 8 21.46 12.90 -14.97
N PRO A 9 21.47 13.92 -15.85
CA PRO A 9 22.39 15.05 -15.76
C PRO A 9 22.40 15.72 -14.37
N LEU A 10 23.54 16.29 -13.98
CA LEU A 10 23.59 17.20 -12.85
C LEU A 10 23.11 18.57 -13.31
N VAL A 11 21.93 18.98 -12.85
CA VAL A 11 21.37 20.30 -13.19
C VAL A 11 22.19 21.39 -12.48
N ARG A 12 22.55 22.43 -13.23
CA ARG A 12 23.20 23.64 -12.70
C ARG A 12 22.31 24.84 -12.94
N VAL A 13 21.96 25.56 -11.89
CA VAL A 13 21.14 26.78 -11.98
C VAL A 13 22.03 27.96 -12.40
N ARG A 14 21.60 28.72 -13.40
CA ARG A 14 22.24 29.96 -13.87
C ARG A 14 21.20 31.08 -13.90
N GLY A 15 21.60 32.29 -13.50
CA GLY A 15 20.74 33.47 -13.47
C GLY A 15 20.74 34.31 -14.75
N ASP A 16 21.17 33.76 -15.88
CA ASP A 16 21.34 34.50 -17.14
C ASP A 16 20.07 34.57 -18.02
N GLY A 17 19.00 33.89 -17.62
CA GLY A 17 17.69 33.89 -18.31
C GLY A 17 17.69 33.18 -19.67
N ARG A 18 18.76 32.48 -20.05
CA ARG A 18 18.92 31.88 -21.40
C ARG A 18 18.48 30.42 -21.49
N GLN A 19 18.24 29.78 -20.36
CA GLN A 19 17.92 28.35 -20.25
C GLN A 19 16.70 28.19 -19.33
N VAL A 20 15.51 28.29 -19.91
CA VAL A 20 14.25 28.07 -19.20
C VAL A 20 13.86 26.60 -19.30
N VAL A 21 13.42 26.04 -18.17
CA VAL A 21 12.88 24.67 -18.09
C VAL A 21 11.47 24.76 -17.53
N SER A 22 10.53 24.06 -18.15
CA SER A 22 9.12 24.08 -17.76
C SER A 22 8.86 23.14 -16.59
N GLN A 23 9.71 22.12 -16.42
CA GLN A 23 9.56 21.05 -15.43
C GLN A 23 10.57 21.14 -14.28
N ALA A 24 10.85 22.35 -13.77
CA ALA A 24 11.82 22.57 -12.69
C ALA A 24 11.52 21.76 -11.41
N GLY A 25 10.25 21.48 -11.12
CA GLY A 25 9.82 20.66 -9.97
C GLY A 25 10.30 19.21 -10.03
N ALA A 26 10.56 18.68 -11.24
CA ALA A 26 11.03 17.31 -11.41
C ALA A 26 12.47 17.09 -10.89
N VAL A 27 13.26 18.15 -10.74
CA VAL A 27 14.63 18.07 -10.22
C VAL A 27 14.67 17.42 -8.83
N LEU A 28 13.68 17.69 -7.97
CA LEU A 28 13.61 17.04 -6.66
C LEU A 28 13.41 15.52 -6.77
N LEU A 29 12.61 15.08 -7.75
CA LEU A 29 12.40 13.65 -8.02
C LEU A 29 13.69 13.01 -8.58
N LEU A 30 14.40 13.69 -9.47
CA LEU A 30 15.69 13.22 -10.00
C LEU A 30 16.75 13.09 -8.90
N GLU A 31 16.87 14.09 -8.02
CA GLU A 31 17.77 14.00 -6.87
C GLU A 31 17.34 12.89 -5.92
N THR A 32 16.03 12.65 -5.74
CA THR A 32 15.53 11.51 -4.94
C THR A 32 15.97 10.18 -5.56
N VAL A 33 15.78 10.00 -6.87
CA VAL A 33 16.23 8.81 -7.60
C VAL A 33 17.74 8.60 -7.41
N ARG A 34 18.54 9.65 -7.57
CA ARG A 34 20.01 9.59 -7.43
C ARG A 34 20.44 9.29 -6.00
N LYS A 35 19.92 10.01 -5.01
CA LYS A 35 20.32 9.89 -3.59
C LYS A 35 19.91 8.56 -2.98
N THR A 36 18.81 7.98 -3.45
CA THR A 36 18.34 6.66 -3.00
C THR A 36 19.03 5.50 -3.72
N GLY A 37 19.70 5.77 -4.85
CA GLY A 37 20.32 4.74 -5.70
C GLY A 37 19.32 3.98 -6.57
N LEU A 38 18.11 4.52 -6.76
CA LEU A 38 17.04 3.86 -7.50
C LEU A 38 17.39 3.65 -8.97
N ASP A 39 18.10 4.59 -9.59
CA ASP A 39 18.58 4.48 -10.97
C ASP A 39 19.52 3.29 -11.17
N GLN A 40 20.50 3.15 -10.28
CA GLN A 40 21.49 2.08 -10.34
C GLN A 40 20.85 0.71 -10.05
N ALA A 41 20.00 0.62 -9.02
CA ALA A 41 19.32 -0.63 -8.66
C ALA A 41 18.39 -1.11 -9.78
N MET A 42 17.62 -0.20 -10.40
CA MET A 42 16.73 -0.54 -11.51
C MET A 42 17.51 -0.95 -12.77
N SER A 43 18.59 -0.23 -13.11
CA SER A 43 19.45 -0.57 -14.26
C SER A 43 20.07 -1.96 -14.08
N ALA A 44 20.60 -2.25 -12.89
CA ALA A 44 21.19 -3.56 -12.58
C ALA A 44 20.14 -4.68 -12.62
N ALA A 45 18.97 -4.48 -12.00
CA ALA A 45 17.91 -5.48 -11.96
C ALA A 45 17.33 -5.81 -13.35
N LEU A 46 17.28 -4.81 -14.24
CA LEU A 46 16.74 -4.98 -15.59
C LEU A 46 17.80 -5.25 -16.67
N ALA A 47 19.07 -5.41 -16.28
CA ALA A 47 20.15 -5.78 -17.19
C ALA A 47 19.85 -7.03 -18.07
N PRO A 48 19.17 -8.09 -17.57
CA PRO A 48 18.81 -9.25 -18.41
C PRO A 48 17.90 -8.93 -19.61
N TRP A 49 17.16 -7.81 -19.55
CA TRP A 49 16.28 -7.34 -20.63
C TRP A 49 16.93 -6.28 -21.52
N ARG A 50 18.18 -5.90 -21.24
CA ARG A 50 18.92 -4.95 -22.06
C ARG A 50 19.53 -5.66 -23.27
N LYS A 51 19.07 -5.31 -24.47
CA LYS A 51 19.68 -5.83 -25.71
C LYS A 51 21.11 -5.31 -25.87
N PRO A 52 22.05 -6.08 -26.48
CA PRO A 52 23.45 -5.67 -26.61
C PRO A 52 23.66 -4.31 -27.31
N ARG A 53 22.78 -3.95 -28.25
CA ARG A 53 22.82 -2.67 -28.99
C ARG A 53 21.82 -1.63 -28.48
N ALA A 54 21.26 -1.84 -27.28
CA ALA A 54 20.31 -0.89 -26.69
C ALA A 54 21.04 0.39 -26.26
N VAL A 55 20.64 1.51 -26.85
CA VAL A 55 21.10 2.85 -26.46
C VAL A 55 20.46 3.28 -25.14
N HIS A 56 19.17 3.02 -24.98
CA HIS A 56 18.42 3.35 -23.77
C HIS A 56 18.46 2.21 -22.75
N ASP A 57 18.73 2.55 -21.50
CA ASP A 57 18.73 1.62 -20.38
C ASP A 57 17.29 1.26 -19.96
N PRO A 58 16.93 -0.03 -19.81
CA PRO A 58 15.58 -0.42 -19.39
C PRO A 58 15.16 0.14 -18.03
N GLY A 59 16.09 0.22 -17.07
CA GLY A 59 15.86 0.81 -15.76
C GLY A 59 15.55 2.30 -15.87
N LYS A 60 16.36 3.04 -16.64
CA LYS A 60 16.09 4.45 -16.92
C LYS A 60 14.74 4.66 -17.61
N ASN A 61 14.39 3.83 -18.60
CA ASN A 61 13.10 3.96 -19.30
C ASN A 61 11.89 3.85 -18.35
N LEU A 62 11.92 2.92 -17.38
CA LEU A 62 10.85 2.83 -16.39
C LEU A 62 10.82 4.03 -15.45
N LEU A 63 11.99 4.59 -15.10
CA LEU A 63 12.07 5.78 -14.27
C LEU A 63 11.59 7.03 -15.01
N ASP A 64 11.93 7.18 -16.29
CA ASP A 64 11.42 8.24 -17.15
C ASP A 64 9.88 8.14 -17.26
N LEU A 65 9.33 6.94 -17.41
CA LEU A 65 7.88 6.75 -17.41
C LEU A 65 7.25 7.14 -16.06
N ALA A 66 7.86 6.74 -14.94
CA ALA A 66 7.38 7.13 -13.61
C ALA A 66 7.44 8.65 -13.37
N LEU A 67 8.49 9.31 -13.87
CA LEU A 67 8.63 10.77 -13.83
C LEU A 67 7.59 11.46 -14.69
N ALA A 68 7.30 10.95 -15.90
CA ALA A 68 6.24 11.50 -16.75
C ALA A 68 4.89 11.47 -16.04
N VAL A 69 4.54 10.35 -15.40
CA VAL A 69 3.31 10.23 -14.59
C VAL A 69 3.32 11.20 -13.41
N ALA A 70 4.44 11.31 -12.69
CA ALA A 70 4.56 12.25 -11.57
C ALA A 70 4.42 13.72 -11.98
N MET A 71 4.73 14.05 -13.25
CA MET A 71 4.56 15.39 -13.83
C MET A 71 3.18 15.59 -14.47
N GLY A 72 2.25 14.64 -14.31
CA GLY A 72 0.88 14.74 -14.81
C GLY A 72 0.62 14.08 -16.17
N GLY A 73 1.57 13.31 -16.69
CA GLY A 73 1.34 12.46 -17.86
C GLY A 73 0.39 11.30 -17.53
N ASP A 74 -0.45 10.93 -18.49
CA ASP A 74 -1.44 9.87 -18.37
C ASP A 74 -1.28 8.78 -19.42
N CYS A 75 -0.34 8.94 -20.35
CA CYS A 75 -0.05 7.96 -21.39
C CYS A 75 1.46 7.78 -21.65
N LEU A 76 1.82 6.71 -22.38
CA LEU A 76 3.23 6.42 -22.71
C LEU A 76 3.86 7.51 -23.60
N ALA A 77 3.06 8.27 -24.35
CA ALA A 77 3.56 9.33 -25.23
C ALA A 77 4.08 10.55 -24.46
N ASP A 78 3.63 10.76 -23.22
CA ASP A 78 3.99 11.92 -22.41
C ASP A 78 5.46 11.94 -21.97
N VAL A 79 6.18 10.82 -22.12
CA VAL A 79 7.66 10.82 -22.03
C VAL A 79 8.30 11.78 -23.05
N GLY A 80 7.57 12.17 -24.10
CA GLY A 80 7.94 13.25 -25.01
C GLY A 80 8.20 14.59 -24.30
N MET A 81 7.48 14.89 -23.22
CA MET A 81 7.71 16.09 -22.39
C MET A 81 9.10 16.07 -21.77
N LEU A 82 9.52 14.92 -21.21
CA LEU A 82 10.86 14.74 -20.66
C LEU A 82 11.92 14.82 -21.76
N ARG A 83 11.65 14.20 -22.91
CA ARG A 83 12.57 14.17 -24.06
C ARG A 83 12.83 15.57 -24.63
N ALA A 84 11.89 16.49 -24.50
CA ALA A 84 12.04 17.88 -24.93
C ALA A 84 13.01 18.69 -24.04
N GLU A 85 13.34 18.21 -22.83
CA GLU A 85 14.23 18.88 -21.88
C GLU A 85 15.49 18.03 -21.54
N PRO A 86 16.34 17.69 -22.53
CA PRO A 86 17.49 16.80 -22.32
C PRO A 86 18.55 17.36 -21.36
N ALA A 87 18.57 18.68 -21.14
CA ALA A 87 19.44 19.30 -20.14
C ALA A 87 19.08 18.88 -18.70
N VAL A 88 17.83 18.48 -18.46
CA VAL A 88 17.32 18.02 -17.15
C VAL A 88 17.27 16.51 -17.10
N PHE A 89 16.71 15.87 -18.13
CA PHE A 89 16.38 14.43 -18.10
C PHE A 89 17.38 13.53 -18.84
N GLY A 90 18.34 14.13 -19.56
CA GLY A 90 19.26 13.41 -20.43
C GLY A 90 18.55 12.75 -21.62
N PRO A 91 19.15 11.72 -22.22
CA PRO A 91 18.49 10.95 -23.28
C PRO A 91 17.24 10.21 -22.76
N VAL A 92 16.09 10.48 -23.35
CA VAL A 92 14.80 9.82 -23.05
C VAL A 92 14.34 9.04 -24.27
N ALA A 93 13.84 7.84 -24.06
CA ALA A 93 13.37 6.97 -25.14
C ALA A 93 12.15 7.54 -25.89
N SER A 94 11.93 7.08 -27.12
CA SER A 94 10.67 7.32 -27.84
C SER A 94 9.53 6.49 -27.26
N ASP A 95 8.30 6.94 -27.46
CA ASP A 95 7.09 6.23 -27.03
C ASP A 95 6.98 4.80 -27.61
N PRO A 96 7.34 4.49 -28.88
CA PRO A 96 7.34 3.11 -29.36
C PRO A 96 8.49 2.29 -28.75
N THR A 97 9.54 2.94 -28.25
CA THR A 97 10.64 2.25 -27.54
C THR A 97 10.24 1.90 -26.12
N VAL A 98 9.53 2.80 -25.43
CA VAL A 98 8.94 2.51 -24.12
C VAL A 98 7.89 1.40 -24.25
N SER A 99 6.96 1.48 -25.21
CA SER A 99 5.93 0.45 -25.43
C SER A 99 6.54 -0.95 -25.62
N ARG A 100 7.52 -1.09 -26.52
CA ARG A 100 8.19 -2.39 -26.75
C ARG A 100 8.90 -2.93 -25.52
N LEU A 101 9.44 -2.06 -24.67
CA LEU A 101 10.04 -2.49 -23.41
C LEU A 101 8.96 -3.03 -22.48
N ILE A 102 7.84 -2.32 -22.32
CA ILE A 102 6.71 -2.77 -21.50
C ILE A 102 6.20 -4.13 -22.00
N ASP A 103 6.01 -4.31 -23.31
CA ASP A 103 5.61 -5.60 -23.90
C ASP A 103 6.61 -6.71 -23.57
N THR A 104 7.91 -6.41 -23.67
CA THR A 104 8.98 -7.37 -23.37
C THR A 104 8.96 -7.79 -21.89
N LEU A 105 8.76 -6.83 -20.99
CA LEU A 105 8.69 -7.09 -19.54
C LEU A 105 7.40 -7.85 -19.19
N ALA A 106 6.27 -7.48 -19.78
CA ALA A 106 4.98 -8.16 -19.59
C ALA A 106 5.05 -9.62 -20.05
N ALA A 107 5.63 -9.88 -21.23
CA ALA A 107 5.85 -11.24 -21.75
C ALA A 107 6.79 -12.09 -20.86
N SER A 108 7.60 -11.44 -20.00
CA SER A 108 8.49 -12.13 -19.07
C SER A 108 7.83 -12.50 -17.73
N GLY A 109 6.57 -12.11 -17.53
CA GLY A 109 5.75 -12.43 -16.36
C GLY A 109 6.45 -12.13 -15.02
N GLU A 110 6.37 -13.08 -14.09
CA GLU A 110 6.90 -12.92 -12.73
C GLU A 110 8.41 -12.67 -12.67
N LYS A 111 9.22 -13.05 -13.68
CA LYS A 111 10.67 -12.80 -13.66
C LYS A 111 10.98 -11.30 -13.66
N ALA A 112 10.34 -10.55 -14.56
CA ALA A 112 10.53 -9.11 -14.66
C ALA A 112 9.96 -8.40 -13.42
N LEU A 113 8.77 -8.79 -12.97
CA LEU A 113 8.16 -8.23 -11.76
C LEU A 113 9.02 -8.49 -10.52
N GLN A 114 9.59 -9.68 -10.37
CA GLN A 114 10.47 -10.02 -9.25
C GLN A 114 11.77 -9.19 -9.28
N ALA A 115 12.34 -8.93 -10.46
CA ALA A 115 13.51 -8.05 -10.59
C ALA A 115 13.18 -6.63 -10.12
N ILE A 116 12.08 -6.05 -10.59
CA ILE A 116 11.62 -4.71 -10.20
C ILE A 116 11.31 -4.65 -8.70
N ARG A 117 10.59 -5.64 -8.18
CA ARG A 117 10.26 -5.76 -6.75
C ARG A 117 11.52 -5.86 -5.88
N SER A 118 12.54 -6.56 -6.35
CA SER A 118 13.81 -6.71 -5.62
C SER A 118 14.57 -5.40 -5.55
N ALA A 119 14.71 -4.69 -6.68
CA ALA A 119 15.33 -3.37 -6.72
C ALA A 119 14.60 -2.37 -5.80
N ARG A 120 13.26 -2.33 -5.85
CA ARG A 120 12.46 -1.48 -4.97
C ARG A 120 12.63 -1.82 -3.49
N ALA A 121 12.66 -3.11 -3.14
CA ALA A 121 12.84 -3.56 -1.75
C ALA A 121 14.24 -3.22 -1.19
N GLU A 122 15.27 -3.26 -2.03
CA GLU A 122 16.62 -2.82 -1.68
C GLU A 122 16.65 -1.30 -1.45
N VAL A 123 16.19 -0.52 -2.43
CA VAL A 123 16.19 0.95 -2.38
C VAL A 123 15.35 1.47 -1.22
N ARG A 124 14.23 0.82 -0.89
CA ARG A 124 13.39 1.20 0.26
C ARG A 124 14.16 1.20 1.59
N GLN A 125 15.06 0.25 1.80
CA GLN A 125 15.91 0.24 3.00
C GLN A 125 16.81 1.48 3.04
N CYS A 126 17.31 1.93 1.89
CA CYS A 126 18.06 3.16 1.76
C CYS A 126 17.18 4.40 2.04
N VAL A 127 15.99 4.45 1.43
CA VAL A 127 15.01 5.54 1.63
C VAL A 127 14.67 5.71 3.11
N TRP A 128 14.31 4.63 3.80
CA TRP A 128 13.94 4.70 5.22
C TRP A 128 15.13 5.12 6.10
N ARG A 129 16.34 4.65 5.79
CA ARG A 129 17.55 5.11 6.48
C ARG A 129 17.80 6.61 6.29
N LEU A 130 17.58 7.13 5.09
CA LEU A 130 17.73 8.57 4.79
C LEU A 130 16.63 9.41 5.44
N ALA A 131 15.40 8.89 5.54
CA ALA A 131 14.28 9.55 6.19
C ALA A 131 14.45 9.67 7.71
N GLY A 132 15.25 8.80 8.33
CA GLY A 132 15.59 8.87 9.75
C GLY A 132 14.35 8.82 10.65
N ARG A 133 14.10 9.89 11.42
CA ARG A 133 12.92 9.97 12.30
C ARG A 133 11.59 10.09 11.56
N ALA A 134 11.61 10.47 10.29
CA ALA A 134 10.42 10.53 9.44
C ALA A 134 10.13 9.18 8.74
N ALA A 135 10.97 8.16 8.95
CA ALA A 135 10.73 6.83 8.41
C ALA A 135 9.52 6.16 9.08
N PRO A 136 8.76 5.33 8.37
CA PRO A 136 7.58 4.66 8.92
C PRO A 136 7.95 3.63 9.99
N ASP A 137 9.23 3.24 10.04
CA ASP A 137 9.76 2.28 11.00
C ASP A 137 10.49 2.91 12.19
N ALA A 138 10.44 4.25 12.34
CA ALA A 138 11.12 4.98 13.41
C ALA A 138 10.67 4.54 14.82
N GLY A 139 9.42 4.11 14.96
CA GLY A 139 8.85 3.54 16.21
C GLY A 139 9.22 2.07 16.47
N GLY A 140 10.02 1.45 15.60
CA GLY A 140 10.44 0.04 15.73
C GLY A 140 9.40 -0.98 15.22
N THR A 141 8.26 -0.51 14.74
CA THR A 141 7.21 -1.28 14.08
C THR A 141 6.84 -0.63 12.74
N VAL A 142 6.21 -1.39 11.85
CA VAL A 142 5.69 -0.91 10.56
C VAL A 142 4.23 -1.31 10.45
N THR A 143 3.38 -0.40 9.97
CA THR A 143 1.99 -0.71 9.65
C THR A 143 1.82 -0.85 8.15
N VAL A 144 1.14 -1.90 7.71
CA VAL A 144 0.78 -2.14 6.31
C VAL A 144 -0.73 -2.26 6.19
N ASP A 145 -1.33 -1.38 5.39
CA ASP A 145 -2.75 -1.37 5.06
C ASP A 145 -3.00 -2.15 3.78
N LEU A 146 -3.95 -3.08 3.82
CA LEU A 146 -4.45 -3.80 2.65
C LEU A 146 -5.88 -3.39 2.36
N ASP A 147 -6.12 -2.88 1.16
CA ASP A 147 -7.46 -2.44 0.73
C ASP A 147 -7.71 -2.67 -0.76
N GLY A 148 -8.98 -2.97 -1.08
CA GLY A 148 -9.46 -3.16 -2.45
C GLY A 148 -9.74 -1.82 -3.12
N VAL A 149 -9.04 -1.54 -4.22
CA VAL A 149 -9.22 -0.30 -4.99
C VAL A 149 -9.99 -0.62 -6.27
N LEU A 150 -10.90 0.26 -6.69
CA LEU A 150 -11.58 0.15 -7.97
C LEU A 150 -10.89 0.98 -9.03
N VAL A 151 -10.57 0.34 -10.15
CA VAL A 151 -10.07 1.01 -11.35
C VAL A 151 -11.17 0.94 -12.39
N ILE A 152 -11.83 2.07 -12.65
CA ILE A 152 -12.95 2.12 -13.59
C ILE A 152 -12.42 1.91 -15.01
N ALA A 153 -13.07 1.03 -15.76
CA ALA A 153 -12.85 0.86 -17.18
C ALA A 153 -14.09 1.33 -17.95
N HIS A 154 -13.86 1.99 -19.08
CA HIS A 154 -14.92 2.44 -20.00
C HIS A 154 -15.02 1.59 -21.27
N SER A 155 -14.38 0.41 -21.26
CA SER A 155 -14.31 -0.50 -22.40
C SER A 155 -14.05 -1.93 -21.91
N ASP A 156 -14.33 -2.91 -22.76
CA ASP A 156 -14.14 -4.35 -22.49
C ASP A 156 -12.67 -4.77 -22.60
N LYS A 157 -11.82 -4.17 -21.75
CA LYS A 157 -10.45 -4.62 -21.56
C LYS A 157 -10.46 -6.01 -20.92
N GLU A 158 -9.40 -6.78 -21.14
CA GLU A 158 -9.16 -8.03 -20.42
C GLU A 158 -9.36 -7.80 -18.90
N ASP A 159 -10.07 -8.74 -18.27
CA ASP A 159 -10.43 -8.74 -16.85
C ASP A 159 -11.30 -7.56 -16.35
N ALA A 160 -11.73 -6.65 -17.23
CA ALA A 160 -12.73 -5.66 -16.88
C ALA A 160 -14.09 -6.35 -16.72
N ALA A 161 -14.72 -6.17 -15.55
CA ALA A 161 -15.99 -6.83 -15.24
C ALA A 161 -16.83 -5.98 -14.26
N PRO A 162 -18.13 -6.29 -14.10
CA PRO A 162 -18.95 -5.68 -13.06
C PRO A 162 -18.36 -5.93 -11.66
N THR A 163 -18.32 -4.88 -10.86
CA THR A 163 -17.70 -4.86 -9.52
C THR A 163 -18.77 -4.92 -8.42
N TRP A 164 -18.34 -5.32 -7.22
CA TRP A 164 -19.18 -5.29 -6.01
C TRP A 164 -19.84 -3.93 -5.75
N LYS A 165 -19.13 -2.81 -6.00
CA LYS A 165 -19.68 -1.45 -5.82
C LYS A 165 -20.55 -0.98 -6.99
N ARG A 166 -21.03 -1.89 -7.84
CA ARG A 166 -21.90 -1.61 -8.99
C ARG A 166 -21.28 -0.66 -10.03
N THR A 167 -19.96 -0.76 -10.19
CA THR A 167 -19.20 -0.11 -11.27
C THR A 167 -18.63 -1.16 -12.22
N TYR A 168 -17.95 -0.76 -13.30
CA TYR A 168 -17.30 -1.66 -14.26
C TYR A 168 -15.80 -1.37 -14.35
N GLY A 169 -14.96 -2.39 -14.30
CA GLY A 169 -13.51 -2.22 -14.35
C GLY A 169 -12.76 -3.33 -13.64
N HIS A 170 -11.70 -2.98 -12.91
CA HIS A 170 -10.84 -3.91 -12.18
C HIS A 170 -10.94 -3.68 -10.66
N HIS A 171 -10.63 -4.71 -9.88
CA HIS A 171 -10.69 -4.65 -8.41
C HIS A 171 -9.35 -5.08 -7.76
N PRO A 172 -8.22 -4.40 -8.07
CA PRO A 172 -6.94 -4.75 -7.46
C PRO A 172 -6.95 -4.68 -5.93
N LEU A 173 -6.16 -5.56 -5.30
CA LEU A 173 -5.87 -5.48 -3.86
C LEU A 173 -4.51 -4.80 -3.68
N MET A 174 -4.52 -3.65 -3.02
CA MET A 174 -3.34 -2.81 -2.84
C MET A 174 -2.81 -2.93 -1.42
N GLY A 175 -1.49 -2.74 -1.27
CA GLY A 175 -0.83 -2.68 0.02
C GLY A 175 -0.01 -1.41 0.17
N PHE A 176 -0.20 -0.69 1.28
CA PHE A 176 0.50 0.55 1.57
C PHE A 176 1.17 0.50 2.94
N VAL A 177 2.40 0.97 3.06
CA VAL A 177 3.00 1.27 4.37
C VAL A 177 2.45 2.60 4.85
N ASP A 178 1.94 2.63 6.08
CA ASP A 178 1.44 3.83 6.74
C ASP A 178 2.62 4.67 7.27
N HIS A 179 2.64 5.96 6.91
CA HIS A 179 3.62 6.94 7.39
C HIS A 179 3.03 7.86 8.48
N GLY A 180 1.88 7.49 9.04
CA GLY A 180 1.17 8.23 10.07
C GLY A 180 0.41 9.44 9.53
N PRO A 181 -0.17 10.26 10.42
CA PRO A 181 -1.12 11.33 10.04
C PRO A 181 -0.53 12.41 9.11
N SER A 182 0.78 12.65 9.18
CA SER A 182 1.48 13.64 8.36
C SER A 182 2.07 13.07 7.08
N GLY A 183 2.00 11.75 6.89
CA GLY A 183 2.63 11.05 5.77
C GLY A 183 1.61 10.54 4.76
N THR A 184 2.04 10.39 3.52
CA THR A 184 1.27 9.67 2.51
C THR A 184 1.59 8.18 2.58
N GLY A 185 0.61 7.32 2.30
CA GLY A 185 0.86 5.88 2.20
C GLY A 185 1.90 5.53 1.13
N GLU A 186 2.80 4.60 1.43
CA GLU A 186 3.85 4.15 0.51
C GLU A 186 3.47 2.80 -0.14
N PRO A 187 3.24 2.72 -1.46
CA PRO A 187 2.77 1.50 -2.10
C PRO A 187 3.83 0.37 -2.06
N VAL A 188 3.46 -0.76 -1.46
CA VAL A 188 4.31 -1.96 -1.32
C VAL A 188 3.74 -3.20 -2.00
N ALA A 189 2.44 -3.23 -2.31
CA ALA A 189 1.86 -4.31 -3.10
C ALA A 189 0.76 -3.80 -4.03
N ALA A 190 0.63 -4.48 -5.17
CA ALA A 190 -0.49 -4.36 -6.07
C ALA A 190 -0.74 -5.77 -6.64
N LEU A 191 -1.81 -6.40 -6.20
CA LEU A 191 -2.31 -7.65 -6.77
C LEU A 191 -3.42 -7.27 -7.76
N LEU A 192 -3.12 -7.41 -9.06
CA LEU A 192 -4.08 -7.14 -10.11
C LEU A 192 -5.14 -8.24 -10.11
N ARG A 193 -6.41 -7.84 -10.19
CA ARG A 193 -7.56 -8.75 -10.13
C ARG A 193 -8.68 -8.25 -11.03
N PRO A 194 -9.51 -9.16 -11.59
CA PRO A 194 -10.64 -8.77 -12.40
C PRO A 194 -11.68 -8.00 -11.60
N GLY A 195 -12.57 -7.28 -12.29
CA GLY A 195 -13.62 -6.48 -11.65
C GLY A 195 -14.55 -7.27 -10.74
N ASN A 196 -14.82 -8.52 -11.11
CA ASN A 196 -15.69 -9.45 -10.38
C ASN A 196 -14.95 -10.24 -9.29
N ALA A 197 -13.69 -9.91 -8.99
CA ALA A 197 -12.95 -10.55 -7.91
C ALA A 197 -13.65 -10.35 -6.56
N GLY A 198 -13.78 -11.46 -5.82
CA GLY A 198 -14.37 -11.47 -4.48
C GLY A 198 -13.67 -10.50 -3.53
N SER A 199 -14.45 -9.70 -2.81
CA SER A 199 -13.88 -8.75 -1.85
C SER A 199 -13.17 -9.47 -0.71
N ASN A 200 -13.68 -10.64 -0.30
CA ASN A 200 -13.19 -11.44 0.83
C ASN A 200 -12.44 -12.71 0.42
N THR A 201 -11.81 -12.75 -0.75
CA THR A 201 -11.00 -13.91 -1.16
C THR A 201 -9.75 -14.01 -0.28
N ALA A 202 -9.67 -15.02 0.59
CA ALA A 202 -8.58 -15.14 1.55
C ALA A 202 -7.20 -15.34 0.88
N SER A 203 -7.12 -16.12 -0.20
CA SER A 203 -5.87 -16.33 -0.95
C SER A 203 -5.31 -15.04 -1.54
N ASP A 204 -6.18 -14.10 -1.93
CA ASP A 204 -5.75 -12.80 -2.45
C ASP A 204 -5.11 -11.95 -1.35
N HIS A 205 -5.73 -11.90 -0.17
CA HIS A 205 -5.18 -11.19 0.98
C HIS A 205 -3.85 -11.78 1.44
N ILE A 206 -3.75 -13.11 1.47
CA ILE A 206 -2.50 -13.81 1.76
C ILE A 206 -1.42 -13.41 0.74
N THR A 207 -1.75 -13.43 -0.55
CA THR A 207 -0.81 -13.08 -1.63
C THR A 207 -0.38 -11.62 -1.54
N ALA A 208 -1.32 -10.70 -1.37
CA ALA A 208 -1.03 -9.28 -1.20
C ALA A 208 -0.17 -9.00 0.04
N ALA A 209 -0.46 -9.65 1.17
CA ALA A 209 0.36 -9.57 2.38
C ALA A 209 1.78 -10.11 2.16
N GLN A 210 1.93 -11.23 1.45
CA GLN A 210 3.25 -11.79 1.11
C GLN A 210 4.06 -10.82 0.24
N LEU A 211 3.43 -10.25 -0.79
CA LEU A 211 4.05 -9.25 -1.67
C LEU A 211 4.48 -8.01 -0.88
N ALA A 212 3.61 -7.51 0.01
CA ALA A 212 3.90 -6.36 0.86
C ALA A 212 5.06 -6.64 1.82
N LEU A 213 5.05 -7.78 2.52
CA LEU A 213 6.13 -8.17 3.43
C LEU A 213 7.47 -8.35 2.69
N ALA A 214 7.44 -8.85 1.45
CA ALA A 214 8.64 -8.99 0.62
C ALA A 214 9.29 -7.63 0.28
N GLN A 215 8.52 -6.53 0.30
CA GLN A 215 9.00 -5.17 0.12
C GLN A 215 9.64 -4.56 1.37
N LEU A 216 9.36 -5.11 2.56
CA LEU A 216 9.88 -4.57 3.83
C LEU A 216 11.31 -5.07 4.13
N PRO A 217 12.09 -4.33 4.94
CA PRO A 217 13.33 -4.84 5.53
C PRO A 217 13.12 -6.18 6.25
N LYS A 218 14.08 -7.11 6.16
CA LYS A 218 13.96 -8.49 6.67
C LYS A 218 13.48 -8.57 8.13
N LYS A 219 13.95 -7.65 8.99
CA LYS A 219 13.59 -7.57 10.42
C LYS A 219 12.09 -7.34 10.69
N TYR A 220 11.34 -6.79 9.72
CA TYR A 220 9.91 -6.50 9.88
C TYR A 220 9.02 -7.62 9.33
N ARG A 221 9.56 -8.57 8.56
CA ARG A 221 8.73 -9.58 7.87
C ARG A 221 8.07 -10.59 8.81
N ARG A 222 8.48 -10.64 10.09
CA ARG A 222 8.03 -11.57 11.14
C ARG A 222 8.18 -10.94 12.54
N GLY A 223 7.64 -11.59 13.57
CA GLY A 223 7.98 -11.31 14.97
C GLY A 223 7.29 -10.09 15.60
N ARG A 224 6.04 -9.82 15.21
CA ARG A 224 5.12 -8.77 15.73
C ARG A 224 5.62 -7.34 15.53
N ARG A 225 6.59 -7.16 14.63
CA ARG A 225 7.10 -5.85 14.22
C ARG A 225 6.36 -5.26 13.03
N THR A 226 5.48 -6.03 12.38
CA THR A 226 4.58 -5.51 11.36
C THR A 226 3.14 -5.70 11.80
N LEU A 227 2.37 -4.62 11.78
CA LEU A 227 0.92 -4.59 11.94
C LEU A 227 0.27 -4.63 10.55
N ILE A 228 -0.46 -5.69 10.24
CA ILE A 228 -1.31 -5.73 9.04
C ILE A 228 -2.69 -5.19 9.40
N ARG A 229 -3.15 -4.16 8.70
CA ARG A 229 -4.52 -3.67 8.79
C ARG A 229 -5.29 -3.93 7.51
N THR A 230 -6.57 -4.16 7.65
CA THR A 230 -7.52 -4.32 6.55
C THR A 230 -8.93 -4.11 7.08
N ASP A 231 -9.85 -3.79 6.19
CA ASP A 231 -11.26 -3.65 6.54
C ASP A 231 -11.93 -5.04 6.73
N SER A 232 -13.26 -5.07 6.76
CA SER A 232 -14.02 -6.32 6.91
C SER A 232 -13.81 -7.32 5.77
N ALA A 233 -13.30 -6.90 4.62
CA ALA A 233 -13.03 -7.79 3.51
C ALA A 233 -11.90 -8.79 3.85
N GLY A 234 -10.93 -8.37 4.67
CA GLY A 234 -9.90 -9.27 5.20
C GLY A 234 -10.34 -10.10 6.41
N GLY A 235 -11.54 -9.88 6.96
CA GLY A 235 -12.09 -10.55 8.15
C GLY A 235 -12.48 -12.02 7.94
N THR A 236 -11.68 -12.80 7.21
CA THR A 236 -11.92 -14.22 6.92
C THR A 236 -11.11 -15.12 7.83
N HIS A 237 -11.65 -16.30 8.14
CA HIS A 237 -10.96 -17.29 8.99
C HIS A 237 -9.57 -17.63 8.45
N ASP A 238 -9.46 -17.94 7.16
CA ASP A 238 -8.19 -18.35 6.54
C ASP A 238 -7.13 -17.25 6.57
N PHE A 239 -7.50 -15.99 6.30
CA PHE A 239 -6.53 -14.90 6.34
C PHE A 239 -6.08 -14.59 7.77
N VAL A 240 -7.00 -14.51 8.74
CA VAL A 240 -6.64 -14.26 10.14
C VAL A 240 -5.83 -15.42 10.73
N ALA A 241 -6.18 -16.67 10.40
CA ALA A 241 -5.39 -17.85 10.75
C ALA A 241 -4.00 -17.82 10.14
N TRP A 242 -3.88 -17.37 8.89
CA TRP A 242 -2.59 -17.13 8.27
C TRP A 242 -1.82 -16.06 9.06
N LEU A 243 -2.37 -14.87 9.32
CA LEU A 243 -1.66 -13.82 10.09
C LEU A 243 -1.17 -14.32 11.47
N ALA A 244 -1.99 -15.11 12.16
CA ALA A 244 -1.72 -15.65 13.49
C ALA A 244 -0.78 -16.87 13.51
N GLN A 245 -0.42 -17.44 12.36
CA GLN A 245 0.37 -18.67 12.27
C GLN A 245 1.68 -18.59 13.08
N ARG A 246 1.90 -19.61 13.91
CA ARG A 246 3.11 -19.73 14.74
C ARG A 246 4.37 -19.70 13.88
N GLY A 247 5.38 -18.93 14.31
CA GLY A 247 6.62 -18.72 13.56
C GLY A 247 6.60 -17.55 12.57
N ARG A 248 5.41 -17.05 12.20
CA ARG A 248 5.27 -15.76 11.50
C ARG A 248 5.05 -14.62 12.50
N TRP A 249 4.09 -14.81 13.40
CA TRP A 249 3.72 -13.87 14.46
C TRP A 249 3.53 -12.45 13.93
N LEU A 250 2.63 -12.20 12.97
CA LEU A 250 2.32 -10.81 12.60
C LEU A 250 1.38 -10.20 13.63
N SER A 251 1.48 -8.88 13.81
CA SER A 251 0.42 -8.13 14.49
C SER A 251 -0.67 -7.85 13.47
N TYR A 252 -1.93 -7.81 13.90
CA TYR A 252 -3.04 -7.49 12.99
C TYR A 252 -4.14 -6.67 13.64
N SER A 253 -4.82 -5.86 12.82
CA SER A 253 -6.09 -5.19 13.13
C SER A 253 -6.99 -5.29 11.90
N VAL A 254 -7.93 -6.24 11.95
CA VAL A 254 -8.71 -6.68 10.79
C VAL A 254 -10.17 -6.36 11.08
N GLY A 255 -10.81 -5.55 10.24
CA GLY A 255 -12.25 -5.31 10.36
C GLY A 255 -13.03 -6.62 10.35
N MET A 256 -14.13 -6.67 11.10
CA MET A 256 -14.98 -7.85 11.20
C MET A 256 -16.42 -7.48 10.92
N THR A 257 -17.13 -8.34 10.20
CA THR A 257 -18.57 -8.20 10.01
C THR A 257 -19.27 -8.44 11.34
N VAL A 258 -20.16 -7.53 11.73
CA VAL A 258 -21.05 -7.73 12.88
C VAL A 258 -22.13 -8.74 12.48
N THR A 259 -21.92 -10.00 12.84
CA THR A 259 -22.91 -11.08 12.65
C THR A 259 -23.98 -11.03 13.73
N GLU A 260 -25.04 -11.81 13.58
CA GLU A 260 -26.07 -11.99 14.62
C GLU A 260 -25.49 -12.52 15.94
N GLN A 261 -24.52 -13.45 15.86
CA GLN A 261 -23.82 -13.95 17.05
C GLN A 261 -23.02 -12.84 17.74
N VAL A 262 -22.27 -12.03 16.99
CA VAL A 262 -21.55 -10.88 17.54
C VAL A 262 -22.54 -9.90 18.18
N HIS A 263 -23.62 -9.56 17.47
CA HIS A 263 -24.64 -8.63 17.94
C HIS A 263 -25.30 -9.11 19.24
N SER A 264 -25.72 -10.38 19.31
CA SER A 264 -26.32 -10.94 20.52
C SER A 264 -25.38 -10.92 21.72
N ARG A 265 -24.07 -11.10 21.51
CA ARG A 265 -23.05 -10.93 22.56
C ARG A 265 -22.85 -9.48 22.96
N VAL A 266 -22.88 -8.54 22.02
CA VAL A 266 -22.80 -7.09 22.31
C VAL A 266 -23.94 -6.66 23.22
N LEU A 267 -25.16 -7.16 23.02
CA LEU A 267 -26.32 -6.85 23.86
C LEU A 267 -26.19 -7.34 25.31
N GLN A 268 -25.29 -8.30 25.57
CA GLN A 268 -25.02 -8.84 26.91
C GLN A 268 -23.88 -8.10 27.62
N VAL A 269 -23.17 -7.19 26.94
CA VAL A 269 -22.06 -6.43 27.52
C VAL A 269 -22.59 -5.45 28.57
N PRO A 270 -22.19 -5.56 29.85
CA PRO A 270 -22.66 -4.66 30.89
C PRO A 270 -22.16 -3.24 30.64
N ALA A 271 -22.94 -2.24 31.09
CA ALA A 271 -22.58 -0.82 30.93
C ALA A 271 -21.17 -0.49 31.44
N SER A 272 -20.74 -1.13 32.53
CA SER A 272 -19.42 -0.93 33.15
C SER A 272 -18.24 -1.48 32.32
N ALA A 273 -18.47 -2.32 31.32
CA ALA A 273 -17.43 -2.87 30.45
C ALA A 273 -17.15 -1.98 29.23
N TRP A 274 -18.00 -0.99 28.96
CA TRP A 274 -17.80 -0.02 27.89
C TRP A 274 -16.83 1.08 28.35
N THR A 275 -15.77 1.27 27.58
CA THR A 275 -14.77 2.34 27.80
C THR A 275 -14.92 3.40 26.72
N ALA A 276 -14.77 4.67 27.06
CA ALA A 276 -14.75 5.73 26.06
C ALA A 276 -13.55 5.53 25.12
N ALA A 277 -13.78 5.66 23.82
CA ALA A 277 -12.68 5.59 22.84
C ALA A 277 -11.82 6.86 22.94
N VAL A 278 -10.54 6.75 22.60
CA VAL A 278 -9.65 7.92 22.50
C VAL A 278 -9.18 8.16 21.08
N GLU A 279 -8.98 9.43 20.75
CA GLU A 279 -8.34 9.85 19.52
C GLU A 279 -6.82 9.57 19.57
N THR A 280 -6.14 9.69 18.42
CA THR A 280 -4.68 9.48 18.34
C THR A 280 -3.88 10.40 19.27
N GLY A 281 -4.43 11.55 19.65
CA GLY A 281 -3.85 12.49 20.62
C GLY A 281 -4.12 12.16 22.10
N GLY A 282 -4.87 11.10 22.40
CA GLY A 282 -5.25 10.69 23.76
C GLY A 282 -6.52 11.34 24.30
N GLU A 283 -7.09 12.31 23.58
CA GLU A 283 -8.36 12.93 23.93
C GLU A 283 -9.54 11.96 23.78
N ILE A 284 -10.55 12.10 24.63
CA ILE A 284 -11.77 11.29 24.54
C ILE A 284 -12.50 11.63 23.23
N ARG A 285 -12.85 10.60 22.47
CA ARG A 285 -13.71 10.71 21.30
C ARG A 285 -15.16 10.76 21.73
N ASP A 286 -15.78 11.93 21.62
CA ASP A 286 -17.18 12.10 21.96
C ASP A 286 -18.08 11.17 21.12
N GLY A 287 -19.06 10.56 21.79
CA GLY A 287 -20.00 9.65 21.14
C GLY A 287 -19.44 8.32 20.67
N ALA A 288 -18.25 7.88 21.14
CA ALA A 288 -17.67 6.59 20.80
C ALA A 288 -17.23 5.79 22.03
N TRP A 289 -17.60 4.51 22.07
CA TRP A 289 -17.22 3.58 23.13
C TRP A 289 -16.75 2.25 22.56
N VAL A 290 -15.84 1.61 23.27
CA VAL A 290 -15.28 0.31 22.92
C VAL A 290 -15.48 -0.70 24.05
N ALA A 291 -15.64 -1.97 23.68
CA ALA A 291 -15.63 -3.10 24.59
C ALA A 291 -14.92 -4.28 23.92
N GLU A 292 -14.40 -5.20 24.74
CA GLU A 292 -13.83 -6.46 24.26
C GLU A 292 -14.84 -7.58 24.46
N LEU A 293 -15.12 -8.32 23.39
CA LEU A 293 -15.98 -9.49 23.41
C LEU A 293 -15.13 -10.74 23.67
N THR A 294 -15.63 -11.59 24.56
CA THR A 294 -15.01 -12.86 24.94
C THR A 294 -16.01 -14.00 24.87
N GLY A 295 -15.52 -15.25 24.88
CA GLY A 295 -16.37 -16.45 24.89
C GLY A 295 -16.51 -17.07 23.50
N ASP A 296 -17.64 -17.73 23.28
CA ASP A 296 -17.95 -18.54 22.09
C ASP A 296 -17.92 -17.78 20.76
N VAL A 297 -18.02 -16.45 20.78
CA VAL A 297 -17.85 -15.59 19.59
C VAL A 297 -16.43 -15.71 18.98
N LEU A 298 -15.48 -16.23 19.75
CA LEU A 298 -14.10 -16.48 19.32
C LEU A 298 -13.88 -17.94 18.91
N ASP A 299 -14.89 -18.81 18.99
CA ASP A 299 -14.74 -20.21 18.61
C ASP A 299 -14.40 -20.33 17.12
N GLY A 300 -13.43 -21.20 16.80
CA GLY A 300 -12.93 -21.37 15.43
C GLY A 300 -11.97 -20.27 14.96
N TRP A 301 -11.69 -19.27 15.78
CA TRP A 301 -10.66 -18.26 15.50
C TRP A 301 -9.31 -18.61 16.13
N PRO A 302 -8.20 -18.00 15.66
CA PRO A 302 -6.88 -18.29 16.21
C PRO A 302 -6.76 -17.95 17.70
N GLY A 303 -6.07 -18.80 18.44
CA GLY A 303 -5.79 -18.56 19.86
C GLY A 303 -5.06 -17.24 20.09
N GLY A 304 -5.54 -16.47 21.07
CA GLY A 304 -5.02 -15.13 21.39
C GLY A 304 -5.56 -14.01 20.49
N MET A 305 -6.52 -14.30 19.61
CA MET A 305 -7.33 -13.26 18.97
C MET A 305 -8.22 -12.58 20.02
N ARG A 306 -8.32 -11.26 19.90
CA ARG A 306 -9.23 -10.38 20.65
C ARG A 306 -10.23 -9.80 19.66
N LEU A 307 -11.49 -9.71 20.05
CA LEU A 307 -12.53 -9.08 19.24
C LEU A 307 -12.99 -7.81 19.94
N ILE A 308 -12.68 -6.66 19.35
CA ILE A 308 -13.04 -5.36 19.91
C ILE A 308 -14.27 -4.86 19.15
N VAL A 309 -15.31 -4.50 19.89
CA VAL A 309 -16.50 -3.83 19.36
C VAL A 309 -16.42 -2.35 19.66
N ARG A 310 -16.77 -1.51 18.68
CA ARG A 310 -16.97 -0.08 18.83
C ARG A 310 -18.42 0.26 18.53
N LYS A 311 -19.05 1.04 19.42
CA LYS A 311 -20.31 1.72 19.15
C LYS A 311 -20.03 3.21 18.98
N GLU A 312 -20.51 3.81 17.89
CA GLU A 312 -20.36 5.25 17.64
C GLU A 312 -21.68 5.88 17.22
N ARG A 313 -21.85 7.18 17.48
CA ARG A 313 -22.97 7.92 16.92
C ARG A 313 -22.80 7.95 15.39
N PRO A 314 -23.77 7.45 14.61
CA PRO A 314 -23.70 7.48 13.16
C PRO A 314 -23.54 8.92 12.65
N HIS A 315 -22.77 9.10 11.59
CA HIS A 315 -22.63 10.40 10.94
C HIS A 315 -23.99 10.89 10.39
N PRO A 316 -24.23 12.21 10.34
CA PRO A 316 -25.46 12.75 9.77
C PRO A 316 -25.72 12.21 8.36
N GLY A 317 -26.93 11.67 8.12
CA GLY A 317 -27.32 11.04 6.85
C GLY A 317 -27.00 9.55 6.73
N ALA A 318 -26.36 8.93 7.73
CA ALA A 318 -26.13 7.49 7.74
C ALA A 318 -27.46 6.71 7.83
N GLN A 319 -27.68 5.76 6.93
CA GLN A 319 -28.78 4.81 7.05
C GLN A 319 -28.47 3.81 8.18
N LEU A 320 -29.32 3.79 9.21
CA LEU A 320 -29.20 2.87 10.35
C LEU A 320 -29.43 1.41 9.93
N ARG A 321 -28.78 0.49 10.65
CA ARG A 321 -28.96 -0.96 10.52
C ARG A 321 -29.85 -1.48 11.64
N LEU A 322 -30.40 -2.68 11.46
CA LEU A 322 -31.13 -3.39 12.53
C LEU A 322 -30.31 -3.54 13.83
N THR A 323 -28.98 -3.63 13.69
CA THR A 323 -28.05 -3.72 14.81
C THR A 323 -27.91 -2.41 15.58
N ASP A 324 -28.35 -1.28 15.03
CA ASP A 324 -28.20 0.06 15.61
C ASP A 324 -29.45 0.44 16.44
N ALA A 325 -30.02 -0.52 17.18
CA ALA A 325 -31.30 -0.36 17.86
C ALA A 325 -31.32 0.74 18.94
N ASP A 326 -30.15 1.07 19.50
CA ASP A 326 -29.94 2.17 20.46
C ASP A 326 -29.54 3.50 19.78
N GLY A 327 -29.61 3.55 18.44
CA GLY A 327 -29.18 4.69 17.64
C GLY A 327 -27.66 4.78 17.43
N MET A 328 -26.91 3.74 17.81
CA MET A 328 -25.45 3.68 17.71
C MET A 328 -25.01 2.69 16.63
N ARG A 329 -24.07 3.09 15.76
CA ARG A 329 -23.48 2.19 14.77
C ARG A 329 -22.50 1.26 15.46
N LEU A 330 -22.75 -0.05 15.31
CA LEU A 330 -21.79 -1.07 15.72
C LEU A 330 -20.80 -1.40 14.60
N THR A 331 -19.53 -1.48 14.99
CA THR A 331 -18.43 -2.01 14.20
C THR A 331 -17.58 -2.91 15.09
N CYS A 332 -16.88 -3.89 14.52
CA CYS A 332 -15.91 -4.66 15.29
C CYS A 332 -14.67 -4.96 14.46
N PHE A 333 -13.57 -5.26 15.14
CA PHE A 333 -12.33 -5.69 14.52
C PHE A 333 -11.63 -6.74 15.38
N ALA A 334 -10.94 -7.65 14.70
CA ALA A 334 -10.09 -8.66 15.30
C ALA A 334 -8.66 -8.12 15.43
N THR A 335 -8.03 -8.34 16.59
CA THR A 335 -6.63 -7.99 16.81
C THR A 335 -5.93 -8.98 17.73
N ASN A 336 -4.61 -9.10 17.61
CA ASN A 336 -3.77 -9.81 18.58
C ASN A 336 -2.84 -8.87 19.35
N THR A 337 -3.11 -7.56 19.31
CA THR A 337 -2.35 -6.53 20.04
C THR A 337 -2.57 -6.74 21.53
N ALA A 338 -1.47 -6.84 22.28
CA ALA A 338 -1.49 -7.04 23.73
C ALA A 338 -0.85 -5.84 24.43
N GLY A 339 -1.20 -5.62 25.71
CA GLY A 339 -0.58 -4.59 26.54
C GLY A 339 -0.97 -3.15 26.18
N ARG A 340 -1.89 -2.94 25.23
CA ARG A 340 -2.45 -1.63 24.91
C ARG A 340 -3.90 -1.52 25.39
N PRO A 341 -4.30 -0.41 26.04
CA PRO A 341 -5.69 -0.19 26.45
C PRO A 341 -6.64 -0.28 25.25
N ILE A 342 -7.80 -0.91 25.43
CA ILE A 342 -8.77 -1.05 24.33
C ILE A 342 -9.26 0.29 23.78
N ALA A 343 -9.24 1.34 24.60
CA ALA A 343 -9.59 2.70 24.21
C ALA A 343 -8.69 3.26 23.10
N GLU A 344 -7.43 2.81 23.03
CA GLU A 344 -6.41 3.31 22.10
C GLU A 344 -6.21 2.42 20.84
N LEU A 345 -7.03 1.37 20.69
CA LEU A 345 -6.89 0.39 19.61
C LEU A 345 -7.61 0.77 18.32
#